data_AF-A0A966PV33-F1
#
_entry.id   AF-A0A966PV33-F1
#
_cell.length_a   1.000
_cell.length_b   1.000
_cell.length_c   1.000
_cell.angle_alpha   90.00
_cell.angle_beta   90.00
_cell.angle_gamma   90.00
#
_symmetry.space_group_name_H-M   'P 1'
#
loop_
_entity.id
_entity.type
_entity.pdbx_description
1 polymer ?
#
loop_
_entity_poly.entity_id
_entity_poly.type
_entity_poly.pdbx_seq_one_letter_code
_entity_poly.pdbx_strand_id
1 'polypeptide(L)'
;MKFIDSYSKENIRSKESSQTFYGPKGDVLENKDDKIFAEMLVVNLGKDNFQTQYLIRTYNNLPFDPMGPEARRDIWRRTTLKKVNEDTFNFYLTYLQTKNSLYMTRTQRSYING
;
A
#
# COMPACT_ATOMS: atom_id res chain seq x y z
N MET A 1 6.09 -26.26 -38.82
CA MET A 1 6.96 -25.50 -37.88
C MET A 1 6.23 -25.39 -36.55
N LYS A 2 6.74 -26.05 -35.51
CA LYS A 2 6.25 -25.92 -34.13
C LYS A 2 7.19 -24.95 -33.42
N PHE A 3 6.71 -23.76 -33.09
CA PHE A 3 7.47 -22.82 -32.27
C PHE A 3 7.29 -23.23 -30.82
N ILE A 4 8.41 -23.63 -30.19
CA ILE A 4 8.53 -23.80 -28.75
C ILE A 4 9.05 -22.46 -28.24
N ASP A 5 8.17 -21.61 -27.74
CA ASP A 5 8.59 -20.43 -26.97
C ASP A 5 8.96 -20.89 -25.57
N SER A 6 10.23 -21.24 -25.42
CA SER A 6 10.91 -21.46 -24.16
C SER A 6 11.20 -20.13 -23.48
N TYR A 7 10.17 -19.51 -22.90
CA TYR A 7 10.35 -18.52 -21.84
C TYR A 7 10.02 -19.17 -20.50
N SER A 8 11.06 -19.73 -19.89
CA SER A 8 11.26 -19.97 -18.46
C SER A 8 10.02 -19.87 -17.56
N LYS A 9 9.27 -20.97 -17.45
CA LYS A 9 8.50 -21.31 -16.24
C LYS A 9 9.44 -21.86 -15.16
N GLU A 10 10.52 -21.15 -14.86
CA GLU A 10 11.43 -21.54 -13.79
C GLU A 10 11.09 -20.76 -12.52
N ASN A 11 10.59 -21.52 -11.53
CA ASN A 11 10.57 -21.17 -10.11
C ASN A 11 9.80 -19.91 -9.68
N ILE A 12 8.47 -19.94 -9.83
CA ILE A 12 7.63 -19.27 -8.83
C ILE A 12 7.58 -20.19 -7.60
N ARG A 13 8.71 -20.30 -6.88
CA ARG A 13 8.62 -20.60 -5.44
C ARG A 13 7.71 -19.50 -4.90
N SER A 14 6.52 -19.87 -4.44
CA SER A 14 5.65 -18.97 -3.70
C SER A 14 6.50 -18.41 -2.56
N LYS A 15 7.06 -17.21 -2.73
CA LYS A 15 7.66 -16.47 -1.63
C LYS A 15 6.54 -16.34 -0.61
N GLU A 16 6.67 -17.05 0.50
CA GLU A 16 5.77 -16.90 1.63
C GLU A 16 5.69 -15.41 1.91
N SER A 17 4.52 -14.86 1.65
CA SER A 17 4.27 -13.43 1.73
C SER A 17 3.08 -13.22 2.62
N SER A 18 3.29 -12.44 3.68
CA SER A 18 2.23 -12.03 4.58
C SER A 18 1.77 -10.65 4.17
N GLN A 19 0.45 -10.47 4.03
CA GLN A 19 -0.19 -9.21 3.72
C GLN A 19 -1.03 -8.76 4.89
N THR A 20 -0.88 -7.49 5.27
CA THR A 20 -1.73 -6.83 6.25
C THR A 20 -2.37 -5.62 5.59
N PHE A 21 -3.69 -5.58 5.60
CA PHE A 21 -4.48 -4.50 4.99
C PHE A 21 -5.02 -3.58 6.07
N TYR A 22 -5.06 -2.28 5.77
CA TYR A 22 -5.53 -1.25 6.69
C TYR A 22 -6.70 -0.48 6.10
N GLY A 23 -7.75 -0.33 6.90
CA GLY A 23 -8.99 0.35 6.57
C GLY A 23 -8.93 1.88 6.71
N PRO A 24 -10.08 2.57 6.53
CA PRO A 24 -10.17 4.03 6.59
C PRO A 24 -9.86 4.61 7.98
N LYS A 25 -9.87 3.79 9.03
CA LYS A 25 -9.53 4.21 10.40
C LYS A 25 -8.16 3.70 10.84
N GLY A 26 -7.38 3.13 9.91
CA GLY A 26 -6.09 2.50 10.21
C GLY A 26 -6.22 1.22 11.06
N ASP A 27 -7.40 0.60 11.04
CA ASP A 27 -7.72 -0.71 11.58
C ASP A 27 -7.28 -1.82 10.62
N VAL A 28 -6.86 -2.97 11.15
CA VAL A 28 -6.48 -4.13 10.35
C VAL A 28 -7.75 -4.78 9.77
N LEU A 29 -7.77 -5.02 8.47
CA LEU A 29 -8.88 -5.65 7.78
C LEU A 29 -8.66 -7.17 7.68
N GLU A 30 -9.70 -7.94 8.00
CA GLU A 30 -9.72 -9.39 7.83
C GLU A 30 -10.06 -9.79 6.38
N ASN A 31 -10.88 -8.99 5.70
CA ASN A 31 -11.32 -9.23 4.34
C ASN A 31 -10.61 -8.31 3.33
N LYS A 32 -10.18 -8.89 2.19
CA LYS A 32 -9.55 -8.14 1.09
C LYS A 32 -10.53 -7.35 0.23
N ASP A 33 -11.82 -7.62 0.32
CA ASP A 33 -12.86 -6.92 -0.45
C ASP A 33 -13.19 -5.52 0.11
N ASP A 34 -12.73 -5.23 1.33
CA ASP A 34 -12.94 -3.94 1.98
C ASP A 34 -12.10 -2.83 1.34
N LYS A 35 -12.46 -1.58 1.67
CA LYS A 35 -11.70 -0.42 1.18
C LYS A 35 -10.33 -0.37 1.86
N ILE A 36 -9.30 -0.80 1.14
CA ILE A 36 -7.91 -0.77 1.59
C ILE A 36 -7.32 0.62 1.38
N PHE A 37 -6.87 1.26 2.46
CA PHE A 37 -6.20 2.56 2.44
C PHE A 37 -4.68 2.45 2.57
N ALA A 38 -4.19 1.43 3.27
CA ALA A 38 -2.77 1.12 3.31
C ALA A 38 -2.57 -0.40 3.33
N GLU A 39 -1.40 -0.85 2.89
CA GLU A 39 -1.02 -2.26 2.86
C GLU A 39 0.44 -2.40 3.31
N MET A 40 0.69 -3.41 4.14
CA MET A 40 2.02 -3.88 4.48
C MET A 40 2.20 -5.27 3.90
N LEU A 41 3.27 -5.47 3.13
CA LEU A 41 3.62 -6.74 2.51
C LEU A 41 4.99 -7.18 3.01
N VAL A 42 5.03 -8.28 3.75
CA VAL A 42 6.28 -8.93 4.18
C VAL A 42 6.60 -10.04 3.20
N VAL A 43 7.71 -9.90 2.48
CA VAL A 43 8.15 -10.84 1.44
C VAL A 43 9.35 -11.64 1.95
N ASN A 44 9.23 -12.97 2.00
CA ASN A 44 10.37 -13.85 2.24
C ASN A 44 11.23 -13.95 0.97
N LEU A 45 12.48 -13.46 1.03
CA LEU A 45 13.46 -13.52 -0.05
C LEU A 45 14.27 -14.83 -0.06
N GLY A 46 14.10 -15.69 0.96
CA GLY A 46 14.79 -16.95 1.18
C GLY A 46 15.89 -16.85 2.24
N LYS A 47 16.22 -18.00 2.87
CA LYS A 47 17.27 -18.10 3.92
C LYS A 47 17.06 -17.10 5.06
N ASP A 48 15.84 -17.01 5.58
CA ASP A 48 15.45 -16.08 6.66
C ASP A 48 15.64 -14.58 6.35
N ASN A 49 15.77 -14.20 5.07
CA ASN A 49 15.78 -12.81 4.66
C ASN A 49 14.37 -12.34 4.35
N PHE A 50 13.90 -11.32 5.07
CA PHE A 50 12.60 -10.71 4.88
C PHE A 50 12.75 -9.29 4.36
N GLN A 51 11.87 -8.91 3.44
CA GLN A 51 11.73 -7.53 2.99
C GLN A 51 10.31 -7.06 3.23
N THR A 52 10.16 -5.96 3.97
CA THR A 52 8.87 -5.30 4.14
C THR A 52 8.68 -4.24 3.05
N GLN A 53 7.50 -4.25 2.44
CA GLN A 53 7.05 -3.22 1.52
C GLN A 53 5.84 -2.52 2.11
N TYR A 54 5.86 -1.19 2.05
CA TYR A 54 4.80 -0.36 2.55
C TYR A 54 4.09 0.31 1.38
N LEU A 55 2.77 0.24 1.36
CA LEU A 55 1.95 0.84 0.32
C LEU A 55 0.85 1.70 0.94
N ILE A 56 0.60 2.85 0.34
CA ILE A 56 -0.51 3.73 0.72
C ILE A 56 -1.38 4.03 -0.49
N ARG A 57 -2.65 4.34 -0.24
CA ARG A 57 -3.57 4.76 -1.28
C ARG A 57 -3.24 6.19 -1.73
N THR A 58 -3.25 6.37 -3.04
CA THR A 58 -2.96 7.65 -3.68
C THR A 58 -4.03 8.00 -4.71
N TYR A 59 -4.21 9.28 -4.95
CA TYR A 59 -5.04 9.85 -6.00
C TYR A 59 -4.26 10.99 -6.67
N ASN A 60 -4.19 11.01 -8.00
CA ASN A 60 -3.41 12.01 -8.75
C ASN A 60 -1.98 12.18 -8.24
N ASN A 61 -1.31 11.07 -7.92
CA ASN A 61 0.04 11.02 -7.38
C ASN A 61 0.21 11.79 -6.05
N LEU A 62 -0.86 11.98 -5.28
CA LEU A 62 -0.84 12.50 -3.92
C LEU A 62 -1.41 11.44 -2.96
N PRO A 63 -0.94 11.39 -1.69
CA PRO A 63 -1.60 10.59 -0.66
C PRO A 63 -3.10 10.90 -0.62
N PHE A 64 -3.93 9.87 -0.70
CA PHE A 64 -5.39 10.03 -0.72
C PHE A 64 -5.89 10.47 0.65
N ASP A 65 -6.80 11.46 0.70
CA ASP A 65 -7.40 11.91 1.95
C ASP A 65 -8.82 11.34 2.10
N PRO A 66 -9.07 10.40 3.02
CA PRO A 66 -10.40 9.86 3.27
C PRO A 66 -11.37 10.86 3.92
N MET A 67 -10.84 11.92 4.55
CA MET A 67 -11.62 12.95 5.24
C MET A 67 -11.71 14.24 4.40
N GLY A 68 -10.99 14.28 3.28
CA GLY A 68 -10.90 15.44 2.41
C GLY A 68 -12.08 15.58 1.44
N PRO A 69 -12.11 16.66 0.65
CA PRO A 69 -13.16 16.90 -0.36
C PRO A 69 -13.21 15.81 -1.45
N GLU A 70 -12.11 15.08 -1.63
CA GLU A 70 -11.94 14.01 -2.61
C GLU A 70 -12.45 12.63 -2.12
N ALA A 71 -13.10 12.55 -0.96
CA ALA A 71 -13.60 11.31 -0.37
C ALA A 71 -14.86 10.69 -1.06
N ARG A 72 -15.07 10.99 -2.35
CA ARG A 72 -16.27 10.55 -3.10
C ARG A 72 -16.08 9.18 -3.73
N ARG A 73 -17.20 8.48 -3.99
CA ARG A 73 -17.20 7.11 -4.55
C ARG A 73 -16.60 7.03 -5.96
N ASP A 74 -16.81 8.05 -6.78
CA ASP A 74 -16.27 8.12 -8.15
C ASP A 74 -14.75 8.30 -8.16
N ILE A 75 -14.22 9.04 -7.18
CA ILE A 75 -12.78 9.25 -7.00
C ILE A 75 -12.12 7.95 -6.54
N TRP A 76 -12.76 7.19 -5.64
CA TRP A 76 -12.25 5.91 -5.14
C TRP A 76 -11.77 4.98 -6.27
N ARG A 77 -12.55 4.89 -7.36
CA ARG A 77 -12.22 4.04 -8.52
C ARG A 77 -10.95 4.44 -9.26
N ARG A 78 -10.52 5.70 -9.11
CA ARG A 78 -9.32 6.27 -9.74
C ARG A 78 -8.11 6.23 -8.79
N THR A 79 -8.28 5.75 -7.57
CA THR A 79 -7.21 5.66 -6.58
C THR A 79 -6.42 4.36 -6.71
N THR A 80 -5.12 4.41 -6.45
CA THR A 80 -4.22 3.25 -6.56
C THR A 80 -3.32 3.14 -5.34
N LEU A 81 -2.92 1.91 -4.99
CA LEU A 81 -1.90 1.70 -3.97
C LEU A 81 -0.52 1.95 -4.59
N LYS A 82 0.31 2.73 -3.91
CA LYS A 82 1.68 3.03 -4.35
C LYS A 82 2.65 2.70 -3.23
N LYS A 83 3.77 2.08 -3.60
CA LYS A 83 4.87 1.79 -2.68
C LYS A 83 5.49 3.09 -2.16
N VAL A 84 5.75 3.13 -0.86
CA VAL A 84 6.37 4.24 -0.13
C VAL A 84 7.39 3.72 0.86
N ASN A 85 8.15 4.63 1.47
CA ASN A 85 9.01 4.32 2.59
C ASN A 85 8.20 4.14 3.90
N GLU A 86 8.87 3.60 4.92
CA GLU A 86 8.25 3.28 6.21
C GLU A 86 7.70 4.52 6.92
N ASP A 87 8.44 5.62 6.93
CA ASP A 87 8.03 6.85 7.60
C ASP A 87 6.73 7.42 7.00
N THR A 88 6.64 7.47 5.68
CA THR A 88 5.44 7.93 4.97
C THR A 88 4.24 7.06 5.33
N PHE A 89 4.44 5.74 5.39
CA PHE A 89 3.41 4.79 5.78
C PHE A 89 2.96 5.01 7.23
N ASN A 90 3.90 5.13 8.17
CA ASN A 90 3.61 5.32 9.59
C ASN A 90 2.88 6.65 9.85
N PHE A 91 3.29 7.74 9.20
CA PHE A 91 2.56 9.00 9.28
C PHE A 91 1.15 8.88 8.71
N TYR A 92 0.99 8.19 7.58
CA TYR A 92 -0.32 8.02 6.98
C TYR A 92 -1.23 7.16 7.85
N LEU A 93 -0.73 6.06 8.40
CA LEU A 93 -1.49 5.20 9.30
C LEU A 93 -1.90 5.96 10.57
N THR A 94 -0.98 6.73 11.15
CA THR A 94 -1.28 7.60 12.30
C THR A 94 -2.36 8.62 11.95
N TYR A 95 -2.32 9.19 10.75
CA TYR A 95 -3.38 10.08 10.26
C TYR A 95 -4.74 9.38 10.19
N LEU A 96 -4.81 8.17 9.61
CA LEU A 96 -6.07 7.42 9.53
C LEU A 96 -6.68 7.14 10.91
N GLN A 97 -5.83 6.82 11.90
CA GLN A 97 -6.25 6.51 13.26
C GLN A 97 -6.67 7.76 14.05
N THR A 98 -5.85 8.82 14.00
CA THR A 98 -6.02 10.01 14.85
C THR A 98 -6.86 11.10 14.20
N LYS A 99 -7.00 11.07 12.86
CA LYS A 99 -7.57 12.13 12.02
C LYS A 99 -6.88 13.49 12.17
N ASN A 100 -5.67 13.51 12.72
CA ASN A 100 -4.92 14.73 12.95
C ASN A 100 -4.17 15.14 11.67
N SER A 101 -4.57 16.26 11.07
CA SER A 101 -4.04 16.80 9.81
C SER A 101 -2.54 17.08 9.81
N LEU A 102 -1.92 17.21 10.99
CA LEU A 102 -0.47 17.30 11.13
C LEU A 102 0.22 16.08 10.50
N TYR A 103 -0.31 14.88 10.75
CA TYR A 103 0.25 13.65 10.21
C TYR A 103 0.03 13.54 8.70
N MET A 104 -1.11 14.01 8.18
CA MET A 104 -1.32 14.07 6.73
C MET A 104 -0.31 14.99 6.04
N THR A 105 0.00 16.14 6.65
CA THR A 105 1.03 17.06 6.16
C THR A 105 2.42 16.40 6.17
N ARG A 106 2.74 15.64 7.23
CA ARG A 106 3.99 14.86 7.31
C ARG A 106 4.04 13.78 6.23
N THR A 107 2.94 13.05 6.00
CA THR A 107 2.82 12.08 4.90
C THR A 107 3.09 12.73 3.56
N GLN A 108 2.46 13.87 3.25
CA GLN A 108 2.64 14.56 1.97
C GLN A 108 4.09 15.01 1.76
N ARG A 109 4.73 15.58 2.79
CA ARG A 109 6.14 16.00 2.71
C ARG A 109 7.08 14.81 2.52
N SER A 110 6.87 13.76 3.30
CA SER A 110 7.67 12.53 3.24
C SER A 110 7.48 11.80 1.90
N TYR A 111 6.27 11.82 1.35
CA TYR A 111 5.96 11.20 0.06
C TYR A 111 6.68 11.86 -1.13
N ILE A 112 6.99 13.16 -1.04
CA ILE A 112 7.71 13.90 -2.08
C ILE A 112 9.23 13.74 -1.94
N ASN A 113 9.74 13.76 -0.70
CA ASN A 113 11.17 13.85 -0.43
C ASN A 113 11.83 12.50 -0.04
N GLY A 114 11.03 11.46 0.10
CA GLY A 114 11.40 10.20 0.74
C GLY A 114 11.91 9.10 -0.18
#